data_AF-A0A2M7HAB9-F1
#
_entry.id   AF-A0A2M7HAB9-F1
#
_cell.length_a   1.000
_cell.length_b   1.000
_cell.length_c   1.000
_cell.angle_alpha   90.00
_cell.angle_beta   90.00
_cell.angle_gamma   90.00
#
_symmetry.space_group_name_H-M   'P 1'
#
loop_
_entity.id
_entity.type
_entity.pdbx_description
1 polymer ?
#
loop_
_entity_poly.entity_id
_entity_poly.type
_entity_poly.pdbx_seq_one_letter_code
_entity_poly.pdbx_strand_id
1 'polypeptide(L)'
;MSECPDCGQPLSGNQKKCMPCRERLIKETWKRQMRTYSIIIALGIAMVVYSYYQFTGHHYLISEAPPRLLATTILGGLGIMGGLFGLGLAVFFSIWHGKAK
;
A
#
# COMPACT_ATOMS: atom_id res chain seq x y z
N MET A 1 9.70 -26.34 27.78
CA MET A 1 10.08 -25.03 27.21
C MET A 1 9.61 -25.03 25.77
N SER A 2 8.78 -24.07 25.36
CA SER A 2 8.40 -23.93 23.95
C SER A 2 9.53 -23.22 23.22
N GLU A 3 10.01 -23.81 22.13
CA GLU A 3 11.02 -23.22 21.27
C GLU A 3 10.34 -22.47 20.13
N CYS A 4 10.97 -21.42 19.63
CA CYS A 4 10.42 -20.67 18.52
C CYS A 4 10.52 -21.47 17.22
N PRO A 5 9.41 -21.71 16.49
CA PRO A 5 9.39 -22.57 15.31
C PRO A 5 10.26 -22.05 14.14
N ASP A 6 10.57 -20.75 14.12
CA ASP A 6 11.40 -20.12 13.08
C ASP A 6 12.91 -20.11 13.41
N CYS A 7 13.29 -20.14 14.68
CA CYS A 7 14.66 -19.80 15.12
C CYS A 7 15.27 -20.78 16.13
N GLY A 8 14.49 -21.70 16.71
CA GLY A 8 14.94 -22.62 17.76
C GLY A 8 15.28 -21.97 19.11
N GLN A 9 15.21 -20.64 19.24
CA GLN A 9 15.48 -19.98 20.52
C GLN A 9 14.36 -20.24 21.55
N PRO A 10 14.71 -20.30 22.85
CA PRO A 10 13.73 -20.46 23.91
C PRO A 10 12.77 -19.26 23.95
N LEU A 11 11.47 -19.52 23.98
CA LEU A 11 10.45 -18.49 24.13
C LEU A 11 10.38 -18.03 25.59
N SER A 12 10.39 -16.72 25.81
CA SER A 12 10.17 -16.13 27.13
C SER A 12 8.69 -15.81 27.31
N GLY A 13 8.00 -16.57 28.18
CA GLY A 13 6.57 -16.39 28.48
C GLY A 13 5.62 -16.97 27.42
N ASN A 14 4.39 -16.45 27.37
CA ASN A 14 3.31 -16.96 26.50
C ASN A 14 3.36 -16.43 25.05
N GLN A 15 4.55 -16.07 24.55
CA GLN A 15 4.71 -15.49 23.21
C GLN A 15 4.83 -16.58 22.14
N LYS A 16 4.14 -16.39 21.00
CA LYS A 16 4.17 -17.34 19.88
C LYS A 16 5.48 -17.34 19.08
N LYS A 17 6.33 -16.29 19.19
CA LYS A 17 7.60 -16.15 18.45
C LYS A 17 8.68 -15.44 19.28
N CYS A 18 9.95 -15.77 19.01
CA CYS A 18 11.11 -15.10 19.62
C CYS A 18 11.13 -13.60 19.25
N MET A 19 11.53 -12.71 20.17
CA MET A 19 11.68 -11.25 19.95
C MET A 19 12.35 -10.91 18.60
N PRO A 20 13.52 -11.48 18.25
CA PRO A 20 14.19 -11.16 16.98
C PRO A 20 13.39 -11.61 15.75
N CYS A 21 12.72 -12.78 15.80
CA CYS A 21 11.85 -13.22 14.70
C CYS A 21 10.63 -12.33 14.57
N ARG A 22 10.04 -11.88 15.69
CA ARG A 22 8.92 -10.94 15.67
C ARG A 22 9.31 -9.61 15.03
N GLU A 23 10.46 -9.06 15.37
CA GLU A 23 10.95 -7.81 14.75
C GLU A 23 11.23 -7.99 13.25
N ARG A 24 11.83 -9.11 12.84
CA ARG A 24 12.05 -9.41 11.41
C ARG A 24 10.73 -9.50 10.65
N LEU A 25 9.73 -10.20 11.20
CA LEU A 25 8.39 -10.29 10.60
C LEU A 25 7.70 -8.94 10.45
N ILE A 26 7.80 -8.06 11.46
CA ILE A 26 7.22 -6.71 11.40
C ILE A 26 7.91 -5.91 10.29
N LYS A 27 9.25 -5.93 10.21
CA LYS A 27 10.01 -5.24 9.16
C LYS A 27 9.66 -5.75 7.75
N GLU A 28 9.56 -7.05 7.57
CA GLU A 28 9.19 -7.65 6.29
C GLU A 28 7.75 -7.31 5.88
N THR A 29 6.81 -7.39 6.82
CA THR A 29 5.39 -7.05 6.57
C THR A 29 5.24 -5.57 6.21
N TRP A 30 5.94 -4.70 6.95
CA TRP A 30 6.01 -3.27 6.68
C TRP A 30 6.53 -2.97 5.27
N LYS A 31 7.66 -3.60 4.91
CA LYS A 31 8.28 -3.44 3.59
C LYS A 31 7.35 -3.90 2.46
N ARG A 32 6.64 -5.01 2.66
CA ARG A 32 5.63 -5.50 1.69
C ARG A 32 4.45 -4.55 1.55
N GLN A 33 3.89 -4.07 2.66
CA GLN A 33 2.77 -3.11 2.62
C GLN A 33 3.16 -1.83 1.88
N MET A 34 4.29 -1.22 2.25
CA MET A 34 4.79 -0.01 1.58
C MET A 34 4.97 -0.25 0.08
N ARG A 35 5.56 -1.38 -0.31
CA ARG A 35 5.77 -1.72 -1.72
C ARG A 35 4.45 -1.87 -2.48
N THR A 36 3.47 -2.58 -1.93
CA THR A 36 2.16 -2.78 -2.58
C THR A 36 1.43 -1.45 -2.77
N TYR A 37 1.38 -0.60 -1.73
CA TYR A 37 0.72 0.70 -1.85
C TYR A 37 1.44 1.62 -2.85
N SER A 38 2.78 1.65 -2.85
CA SER A 38 3.53 2.43 -3.84
C SER A 38 3.27 1.97 -5.27
N ILE A 39 3.15 0.66 -5.52
CA ILE A 39 2.82 0.13 -6.85
C ILE A 39 1.41 0.56 -7.28
N ILE A 40 0.42 0.48 -6.39
CA ILE A 40 -0.96 0.90 -6.69
C ILE A 40 -1.00 2.40 -7.02
N ILE A 41 -0.31 3.23 -6.25
CA ILE A 41 -0.21 4.68 -6.51
C ILE A 41 0.44 4.94 -7.87
N ALA A 42 1.56 4.27 -8.17
CA ALA A 42 2.25 4.43 -9.45
C ALA A 42 1.38 4.03 -10.65
N LEU A 43 0.63 2.93 -10.53
CA LEU A 43 -0.34 2.52 -11.54
C LEU A 43 -1.48 3.55 -11.70
N GLY A 44 -2.01 4.06 -10.59
CA GLY A 44 -3.04 5.10 -10.60
C GLY A 44 -2.55 6.39 -11.29
N ILE A 45 -1.33 6.85 -10.97
CA ILE A 45 -0.70 8.02 -11.62
C ILE A 45 -0.54 7.76 -13.12
N ALA A 46 -0.02 6.61 -13.52
CA ALA A 46 0.16 6.28 -14.94
C ALA A 46 -1.17 6.31 -15.71
N MET A 47 -2.25 5.79 -15.12
CA MET A 47 -3.59 5.84 -15.71
C MET A 47 -4.11 7.28 -15.86
N VAL A 48 -3.94 8.12 -14.84
CA VAL A 48 -4.39 9.53 -14.89
C VAL A 48 -3.55 10.36 -15.86
N VAL A 49 -2.24 10.14 -15.92
CA VAL A 49 -1.36 10.81 -16.89
C VAL A 49 -1.74 10.42 -18.31
N TYR A 50 -1.97 9.13 -18.56
CA TYR A 50 -2.44 8.65 -19.85
C TYR A 50 -3.77 9.32 -20.26
N SER A 51 -4.75 9.34 -19.36
CA SER A 51 -6.04 9.96 -19.68
C SER A 51 -5.90 11.47 -19.89
N TYR A 52 -5.08 12.16 -19.09
CA TYR A 52 -4.78 13.58 -19.25
C TYR A 52 -4.22 13.89 -20.65
N TYR A 53 -3.18 13.16 -21.09
CA TYR A 53 -2.61 13.34 -22.43
C TYR A 53 -3.65 13.13 -23.53
N GLN A 54 -4.50 12.12 -23.37
CA GLN A 54 -5.54 11.80 -24.34
C GLN A 54 -6.63 12.88 -24.40
N PHE A 55 -7.01 13.48 -23.26
CA PHE A 55 -7.92 14.62 -23.20
C PHE A 55 -7.32 15.88 -23.83
N THR A 56 -6.05 16.17 -23.55
CA THR A 56 -5.36 17.35 -24.12
C THR A 56 -5.07 17.21 -25.61
N GLY A 57 -4.76 15.99 -26.09
CA GLY A 57 -4.39 15.76 -27.48
C GLY A 57 -5.56 15.76 -28.46
N HIS A 58 -6.76 15.38 -27.99
CA HIS A 58 -7.96 15.28 -28.83
C HIS A 58 -9.03 16.34 -28.53
N HIS A 59 -8.78 17.28 -27.61
CA HIS A 59 -9.72 18.35 -27.21
C HIS A 59 -11.15 17.86 -26.95
N TYR A 60 -11.31 16.72 -26.25
CA TYR A 60 -12.63 16.24 -25.90
C TYR A 60 -13.32 17.18 -24.91
N LEU A 61 -14.52 17.65 -25.26
CA LEU A 61 -15.46 18.20 -24.28
C LEU A 61 -15.87 17.09 -23.32
N ILE A 62 -16.04 17.40 -22.02
CA ILE A 62 -16.40 16.42 -20.98
C ILE A 62 -17.68 15.64 -21.36
N SER A 63 -18.59 16.27 -22.11
CA SER A 63 -19.84 15.68 -22.61
C SER A 63 -19.65 14.67 -23.75
N GLU A 64 -18.54 14.71 -24.48
CA GLU A 64 -18.27 13.87 -25.66
C GLU A 64 -17.14 12.85 -25.40
N ALA A 65 -16.64 12.80 -24.17
CA ALA A 65 -15.55 11.92 -23.79
C ALA A 65 -15.92 10.44 -23.99
N PRO A 66 -15.06 9.63 -24.64
CA PRO A 66 -15.28 8.20 -24.76
C PRO A 66 -15.44 7.56 -23.37
N PRO A 67 -16.42 6.68 -23.15
CA PRO A 67 -16.70 6.11 -21.82
C PRO A 67 -15.49 5.35 -21.24
N ARG A 68 -14.61 4.83 -22.11
CA ARG A 68 -13.36 4.18 -21.72
C ARG A 68 -12.38 5.16 -21.05
N LEU A 69 -12.21 6.37 -21.59
CA LEU A 69 -11.33 7.39 -20.98
C LEU A 69 -11.84 7.83 -19.61
N LEU A 70 -13.16 8.05 -19.52
CA LEU A 70 -13.79 8.47 -18.28
C LEU A 70 -13.62 7.40 -17.20
N ALA A 71 -13.85 6.13 -17.55
CA ALA A 71 -13.60 4.99 -16.66
C ALA A 71 -12.14 4.90 -16.21
N THR A 72 -11.16 5.08 -17.11
CA THR A 72 -9.73 5.06 -16.73
C THR A 72 -9.35 6.21 -15.80
N THR A 73 -9.96 7.38 -15.95
CA THR A 73 -9.69 8.54 -15.11
C THR A 73 -10.27 8.34 -13.71
N ILE A 74 -11.49 7.79 -13.62
CA ILE A 74 -12.11 7.44 -12.33
C ILE A 74 -11.31 6.35 -11.63
N LEU A 75 -10.96 5.27 -12.34
CA LEU A 75 -10.16 4.17 -11.78
C LEU A 75 -8.78 4.64 -11.34
N GLY A 76 -8.12 5.46 -12.15
CA GLY A 76 -6.84 6.06 -11.81
C GLY A 76 -6.92 6.94 -10.57
N GLY A 77 -7.91 7.84 -10.50
CA GLY A 77 -8.15 8.70 -9.34
C GLY A 77 -8.46 7.92 -8.07
N LEU A 78 -9.29 6.88 -8.17
CA LEU A 78 -9.66 6.01 -7.05
C LEU A 78 -8.46 5.17 -6.59
N GLY A 79 -7.60 4.74 -7.51
CA GLY A 79 -6.33 4.07 -7.21
C GLY A 79 -5.34 4.98 -6.47
N ILE A 80 -5.22 6.25 -6.87
CA ILE A 80 -4.36 7.22 -6.17
C ILE A 80 -4.90 7.53 -4.77
N MET A 81 -6.19 7.84 -4.65
CA MET A 81 -6.81 8.16 -3.36
C MET A 81 -6.78 6.96 -2.41
N GLY A 82 -7.15 5.77 -2.90
CA GLY A 82 -7.10 4.53 -2.11
C GLY A 82 -5.68 4.13 -1.73
N GLY A 83 -4.72 4.30 -2.65
CA GLY A 83 -3.31 4.03 -2.40
C GLY A 83 -2.70 4.96 -1.34
N LEU A 84 -2.94 6.27 -1.45
CA LEU A 84 -2.48 7.26 -0.47
C LEU A 84 -3.13 7.05 0.90
N PHE A 85 -4.43 6.80 0.92
CA PHE A 85 -5.16 6.52 2.16
C PHE A 85 -4.64 5.26 2.86
N GLY A 86 -4.45 4.17 2.11
CA GLY A 86 -3.89 2.92 2.63
C GLY A 86 -2.46 3.07 3.16
N LEU A 87 -1.63 3.85 2.46
CA LEU A 87 -0.26 4.16 2.92
C LEU A 87 -0.29 5.01 4.20
N GLY A 88 -1.19 5.99 4.28
CA GLY A 88 -1.39 6.81 5.48
C GLY A 88 -1.79 5.98 6.69
N LEU A 89 -2.74 5.05 6.53
CA LEU A 89 -3.15 4.12 7.58
C LEU A 89 -2.00 3.20 8.02
N ALA A 90 -1.23 2.66 7.07
CA ALA A 90 -0.06 1.84 7.39
C ALA A 90 0.91 2.63 8.30
N VAL A 91 1.26 3.87 7.91
CA VAL A 91 2.15 4.74 8.70
C VAL A 91 1.54 5.06 10.07
N PHE A 92 0.26 5.38 10.12
CA PHE A 92 -0.44 5.62 11.37
C PHE A 92 -0.34 4.42 12.33
N PHE A 93 -0.65 3.21 11.87
CA PHE A 93 -0.53 2.01 12.69
C PHE A 93 0.91 1.71 13.09
N SER A 94 1.89 1.95 12.21
CA SER A 94 3.31 1.81 12.56
C SER A 94 3.74 2.77 13.67
N ILE A 95 3.28 4.02 13.64
CA ILE A 95 3.60 5.00 14.68
C ILE A 95 2.85 4.65 15.98
N TRP A 96 1.57 4.28 15.89
CA TRP A 96 0.74 3.94 17.04
C TRP A 96 1.28 2.73 17.80
N HIS A 97 1.58 1.64 17.10
CA HIS A 97 2.16 0.44 17.73
C HIS A 97 3.66 0.54 18.00
N GLY A 98 4.36 1.48 17.35
CA GLY A 98 5.75 1.81 17.65
C GLY A 98 5.91 2.64 18.93
N LYS A 99 4.93 3.48 19.28
CA LYS A 99 4.89 4.27 20.52
C LYS A 99 4.32 3.51 21.72
N ALA A 100 3.78 2.31 21.54
CA ALA A 100 3.34 1.44 22.62
C ALA A 100 4.49 0.57 23.19
N LYS A 101 5.70 1.14 23.26
CA LYS A 101 6.85 0.58 23.97
C LYS A 101 7.20 1.49 25.13
#